data_AF-A0A848WNF0-F1
#
_entry.id   AF-A0A848WNF0-F1
#
_cell.length_a   1.000
_cell.length_b   1.000
_cell.length_c   1.000
_cell.angle_alpha   90.00
_cell.angle_beta   90.00
_cell.angle_gamma   90.00
#
_symmetry.space_group_name_H-M   'P 1'
#
loop_
_entity.id
_entity.type
_entity.pdbx_description
1 polymer ?
#
loop_
_entity_poly.entity_id
_entity_poly.type
_entity_poly.pdbx_seq_one_letter_code
_entity_poly.pdbx_strand_id
1 'polypeptide(L)'
;MNRSLFRLLALPLFLVVAPDFSAQEKDKPKPRKKRPAPVVSPTIHENGDVTFRVKALGAEKVSVTGEMVNGRLTLEKDGKTGIWSGTLEKVEPGIYGYSFDIDGVKQVDPGNPALKPMRSPRTSVLHIPGGNIFDFDPEIPHGTVHVHGYYSKPILRYREMRVYTPPGYESNDDEHYPVLVLQHGHSDAGSTWTEYGKAHWILDNLIAAEKAVPMIVVMLDGHPIPESYGNGRSPENTDELRRDLMKAALPMVEKFYRVKPGRENRAIAGLSMG
;
A
#
# COMPACT_ATOMS: atom_id res chain seq x y z
N MET A 1 -50.22 35.57 75.14
CA MET A 1 -51.51 35.06 74.62
C MET A 1 -51.35 34.73 73.15
N ASN A 2 -51.74 33.51 72.80
CA ASN A 2 -51.67 32.87 71.48
C ASN A 2 -51.84 33.79 70.27
N ARG A 3 -50.98 33.60 69.25
CA ARG A 3 -51.40 33.14 67.91
C ARG A 3 -50.17 32.80 67.06
N SER A 4 -50.00 31.50 66.83
CA SER A 4 -49.09 30.89 65.86
C SER A 4 -49.45 31.36 64.44
N LEU A 5 -48.52 32.01 63.74
CA LEU A 5 -48.61 32.26 62.31
C LEU A 5 -48.07 31.04 61.56
N PHE A 6 -48.98 30.20 61.06
CA PHE A 6 -48.66 29.23 60.03
C PHE A 6 -48.36 29.98 58.71
N ARG A 7 -47.10 29.97 58.26
CA ARG A 7 -46.75 30.29 56.88
C ARG A 7 -47.02 29.06 56.03
N LEU A 8 -48.06 29.10 55.19
CA LEU A 8 -48.20 28.14 54.08
C LEU A 8 -47.08 28.41 53.07
N LEU A 9 -46.17 27.45 52.89
CA LEU A 9 -45.35 27.38 51.68
C LEU A 9 -46.24 26.88 50.54
N ALA A 10 -46.45 27.73 49.53
CA ALA A 10 -46.96 27.28 48.24
C ALA A 10 -45.84 26.52 47.50
N LEU A 11 -45.98 25.21 47.34
CA LEU A 11 -45.16 24.42 46.42
C LEU A 11 -45.60 24.76 44.99
N PRO A 12 -44.70 25.11 44.05
CA PRO A 12 -45.09 25.24 42.67
C PRO A 12 -45.36 23.84 42.11
N LEU A 13 -46.59 23.60 41.67
CA LEU A 13 -46.98 22.42 40.92
C LEU A 13 -46.32 22.51 39.53
N PHE A 14 -45.17 21.87 39.35
CA PHE A 14 -44.59 21.70 38.02
C PHE A 14 -45.48 20.72 37.24
N LEU A 15 -46.25 21.24 36.28
CA LEU A 15 -46.91 20.43 35.26
C LEU A 15 -45.81 19.78 34.41
N VAL A 16 -45.57 18.49 34.60
CA VAL A 16 -44.77 17.69 33.68
C VAL A 16 -45.65 17.42 32.47
N VAL A 17 -45.47 18.21 31.41
CA VAL A 17 -45.99 17.84 30.08
C VAL A 17 -45.09 16.72 29.58
N ALA A 18 -45.52 15.47 29.76
CA ALA A 18 -44.92 14.35 29.07
C ALA A 18 -45.25 14.49 27.58
N PRO A 19 -44.26 14.64 26.68
CA PRO A 19 -44.55 14.56 25.26
C PRO A 19 -45.00 13.14 24.94
N ASP A 20 -46.19 12.99 24.35
CA ASP A 20 -46.62 11.76 23.70
C ASP A 20 -45.67 11.49 22.52
N PHE A 21 -44.59 10.78 22.80
CA PHE A 21 -43.79 10.15 21.76
C PHE A 21 -44.62 8.97 21.21
N SER A 22 -45.42 9.25 20.19
CA SER A 22 -45.91 8.18 19.31
C SER A 22 -44.69 7.56 18.64
N ALA A 23 -44.23 6.42 19.15
CA ALA A 23 -43.22 5.61 18.49
C ALA A 23 -43.76 5.24 17.10
N GLN A 24 -43.18 5.85 16.06
CA GLN A 24 -43.46 5.45 14.68
C GLN A 24 -43.11 3.97 14.58
N GLU A 25 -44.10 3.13 14.24
CA GLU A 25 -43.91 1.71 14.00
C GLU A 25 -42.75 1.57 13.01
N LYS A 26 -41.62 1.00 13.45
CA LYS A 26 -40.44 0.85 12.59
C LYS A 26 -40.88 0.00 11.41
N ASP A 27 -41.00 0.62 10.24
CA ASP A 27 -41.19 -0.08 8.97
C ASP A 27 -40.27 -1.29 8.95
N LYS A 28 -40.83 -2.48 8.71
CA LYS A 28 -40.04 -3.71 8.62
C LYS A 28 -38.88 -3.45 7.64
N PRO A 29 -37.62 -3.68 8.04
CA PRO A 29 -36.49 -3.36 7.18
C PRO A 29 -36.67 -4.06 5.85
N LYS A 30 -36.77 -3.28 4.76
CA LYS A 30 -36.88 -3.82 3.40
C LYS A 30 -35.72 -4.80 3.19
N PRO A 31 -35.96 -6.00 2.64
CA PRO A 31 -34.89 -6.95 2.39
C PRO A 31 -33.82 -6.27 1.54
N ARG A 32 -32.59 -6.19 2.06
CA ARG A 32 -31.46 -5.61 1.33
C ARG A 32 -31.32 -6.38 0.02
N LYS A 33 -31.43 -5.69 -1.12
CA LYS A 33 -31.09 -6.27 -2.43
C LYS A 33 -29.68 -6.86 -2.31
N LYS A 34 -29.53 -8.16 -2.59
CA LYS A 34 -28.21 -8.80 -2.60
C LYS A 34 -27.34 -8.03 -3.57
N ARG A 35 -26.24 -7.45 -3.07
CA ARG A 35 -25.24 -6.83 -3.94
C ARG A 35 -24.70 -7.90 -4.89
N PRO A 36 -24.53 -7.61 -6.19
CA PRO A 36 -23.83 -8.52 -7.09
C PRO A 36 -22.46 -8.87 -6.50
N ALA A 37 -22.06 -10.14 -6.62
CA ALA A 37 -20.70 -10.52 -6.23
C ALA A 37 -19.68 -9.75 -7.10
N PRO A 38 -18.56 -9.29 -6.52
CA PRO A 38 -17.49 -8.67 -7.30
C PRO A 38 -16.90 -9.68 -8.27
N VAL A 39 -16.42 -9.21 -9.42
CA VAL A 39 -15.66 -10.04 -10.35
C VAL A 39 -14.28 -10.29 -9.74
N VAL A 40 -13.96 -11.55 -9.50
CA VAL A 40 -12.64 -11.95 -9.00
C VAL A 40 -11.66 -12.04 -10.16
N SER A 41 -10.57 -11.29 -10.08
CA SER A 41 -9.50 -11.27 -11.07
C SER A 41 -8.19 -10.79 -10.41
N PRO A 42 -7.03 -11.36 -10.78
CA PRO A 42 -6.88 -12.57 -11.59
C PRO A 42 -7.20 -13.83 -10.76
N THR A 43 -7.42 -14.96 -11.43
CA THR A 43 -7.46 -16.29 -10.79
C THR A 43 -6.25 -17.08 -11.23
N ILE A 44 -5.43 -17.50 -10.26
CA ILE A 44 -4.29 -18.40 -10.47
C ILE A 44 -4.80 -19.83 -10.32
N HIS A 45 -4.55 -20.68 -11.31
CA HIS A 45 -4.96 -22.09 -11.32
C HIS A 45 -3.80 -23.01 -10.91
N GLU A 46 -4.11 -24.20 -10.42
CA GLU A 46 -3.10 -25.19 -9.96
C GLU A 46 -2.13 -25.63 -11.06
N ASN A 47 -2.55 -25.56 -12.33
CA ASN A 47 -1.72 -25.90 -13.49
C ASN A 47 -0.81 -24.75 -13.94
N GLY A 48 -0.78 -23.63 -13.22
CA GLY A 48 0.00 -22.44 -13.56
C GLY A 48 -0.69 -21.48 -14.53
N ASP A 49 -1.93 -21.77 -14.96
CA ASP A 49 -2.67 -20.84 -15.80
C ASP A 49 -3.20 -19.65 -14.97
N VAL A 50 -3.38 -18.51 -15.63
CA VAL A 50 -3.93 -17.30 -15.01
C VAL A 50 -5.08 -16.75 -15.83
N THR A 51 -6.29 -16.74 -15.26
CA THR A 51 -7.46 -16.14 -15.90
C THR A 51 -7.72 -14.74 -15.37
N PHE A 52 -7.78 -13.78 -16.29
CA PHE A 52 -8.15 -12.39 -16.03
C PHE A 52 -9.62 -12.17 -16.35
N ARG A 53 -10.33 -11.38 -15.54
CA ARG A 53 -11.75 -11.06 -15.73
C ARG A 53 -12.08 -9.61 -15.41
N VAL A 54 -12.88 -8.97 -16.25
CA VAL A 54 -13.39 -7.62 -15.98
C VAL A 54 -14.80 -7.46 -16.54
N LYS A 55 -15.68 -6.79 -15.78
CA LYS A 55 -17.04 -6.47 -16.27
C LYS A 55 -17.01 -5.14 -17.01
N ALA A 56 -17.29 -5.17 -18.31
CA ALA A 56 -17.33 -3.98 -19.16
C ALA A 56 -18.44 -4.12 -20.22
N LEU A 57 -19.65 -3.69 -19.86
CA LEU A 57 -20.86 -3.92 -20.66
C LEU A 57 -20.82 -3.19 -22.00
N GLY A 58 -20.30 -1.96 -22.02
CA GLY A 58 -20.22 -1.12 -23.22
C GLY A 58 -18.94 -1.29 -24.03
N ALA A 59 -17.98 -2.09 -23.55
CA ALA A 59 -16.71 -2.23 -24.25
C ALA A 59 -16.87 -3.00 -25.57
N GLU A 60 -16.01 -2.67 -26.53
CA GLU A 60 -15.88 -3.35 -27.82
C GLU A 60 -14.64 -4.23 -27.87
N LYS A 61 -13.56 -3.81 -27.23
CA LYS A 61 -12.27 -4.52 -27.17
C LYS A 61 -11.71 -4.45 -25.77
N VAL A 62 -11.35 -5.61 -25.24
CA VAL A 62 -10.67 -5.73 -23.96
C VAL A 62 -9.44 -6.61 -24.14
N SER A 63 -8.29 -6.17 -23.62
CA SER A 63 -7.07 -6.98 -23.56
C SER A 63 -6.32 -6.79 -22.25
N VAL A 64 -5.44 -7.73 -21.92
CA VAL A 64 -4.45 -7.60 -20.84
C VAL A 64 -3.08 -7.40 -21.46
N THR A 65 -2.33 -6.46 -20.89
CA THR A 65 -0.90 -6.26 -21.18
C THR A 65 -0.12 -6.30 -19.87
N GLY A 66 1.09 -6.81 -19.88
CA GLY A 66 1.89 -6.95 -18.67
C GLY A 66 3.19 -7.66 -18.93
N GLU A 67 4.03 -7.75 -17.91
CA GLU A 67 5.38 -8.32 -18.00
C GLU A 67 5.34 -9.82 -18.33
N MET A 68 4.27 -10.53 -17.96
CA MET A 68 4.04 -11.93 -18.31
C MET A 68 3.44 -12.13 -19.70
N VAL A 69 2.95 -11.08 -20.36
CA VAL A 69 2.19 -11.19 -21.63
C VAL A 69 3.08 -10.81 -22.80
N ASN A 70 3.27 -11.73 -23.75
CA ASN A 70 3.90 -11.39 -25.02
C ASN A 70 2.93 -10.61 -25.92
N GLY A 71 3.09 -9.29 -25.98
CA GLY A 71 2.21 -8.40 -26.72
C GLY A 71 0.92 -8.09 -25.96
N ARG A 72 -0.18 -8.78 -26.28
CA ARG A 72 -1.48 -8.61 -25.61
C ARG A 72 -2.27 -9.91 -25.56
N LEU A 73 -2.97 -10.12 -24.46
CA LEU A 73 -3.96 -11.18 -24.31
C LEU A 73 -5.34 -10.58 -24.56
N THR A 74 -5.95 -10.86 -25.71
CA THR A 74 -7.33 -10.42 -26.00
C THR A 74 -8.32 -11.23 -25.15
N LEU A 75 -9.31 -10.57 -24.55
CA LEU A 75 -10.38 -11.24 -23.80
C LEU A 75 -11.63 -11.42 -24.66
N GLU A 76 -12.42 -12.42 -24.31
CA GLU A 76 -13.73 -12.70 -24.91
C GLU A 76 -14.86 -12.28 -23.98
N LYS A 77 -15.92 -11.68 -24.53
CA LYS A 77 -17.08 -11.23 -23.78
C LYS A 77 -18.14 -12.32 -23.68
N ASP A 78 -18.53 -12.66 -22.46
CA ASP A 78 -19.78 -13.39 -22.22
C ASP A 78 -20.98 -12.46 -22.48
N GLY A 79 -21.77 -12.76 -23.51
CA GLY A 79 -22.94 -11.96 -23.90
C GLY A 79 -24.06 -11.91 -22.86
N LYS A 80 -24.11 -12.83 -21.89
CA LYS A 80 -25.14 -12.84 -20.83
C LYS A 80 -24.74 -12.00 -19.63
N THR A 81 -23.49 -12.10 -19.20
CA THR A 81 -22.99 -11.45 -17.98
C THR A 81 -22.29 -10.12 -18.27
N GLY A 82 -21.81 -9.94 -19.50
CA GLY A 82 -20.95 -8.83 -19.93
C GLY A 82 -19.57 -8.82 -19.27
N ILE A 83 -19.14 -9.98 -18.77
CA ILE A 83 -17.79 -10.21 -18.26
C ILE A 83 -16.90 -10.59 -19.43
N TRP A 84 -15.75 -9.92 -19.51
CA TRP A 84 -14.66 -10.26 -20.40
C TRP A 84 -13.71 -11.19 -19.67
N SER A 85 -13.31 -12.30 -20.30
CA SER A 85 -12.34 -13.26 -19.74
C SER A 85 -11.30 -13.69 -20.77
N GLY A 86 -10.07 -13.89 -20.30
CA GLY A 86 -8.99 -14.50 -21.07
C GLY A 86 -8.00 -15.19 -20.15
N THR A 87 -7.39 -16.28 -20.61
CA THR A 87 -6.44 -17.08 -19.82
C THR A 87 -5.08 -17.05 -20.48
N LEU A 88 -4.05 -16.76 -19.68
CA LEU A 88 -2.66 -16.97 -20.05
C LEU A 88 -2.24 -18.35 -19.51
N GLU A 89 -1.70 -19.19 -20.37
CA GLU A 89 -1.31 -20.56 -20.00
C GLU A 89 0.09 -20.59 -19.38
N LYS A 90 0.28 -21.43 -18.36
CA LYS A 90 1.59 -21.77 -17.77
C LYS A 90 2.46 -20.55 -17.47
N VAL A 91 1.94 -19.64 -16.65
CA VAL A 91 2.71 -18.48 -16.20
C VAL A 91 3.68 -18.94 -15.13
N GLU A 92 4.97 -18.67 -15.34
CA GLU A 92 6.01 -18.99 -14.36
C GLU A 92 5.78 -18.26 -13.03
N PRO A 93 6.20 -18.83 -11.89
CA PRO A 93 6.20 -18.14 -10.62
C PRO A 93 7.00 -16.83 -10.66
N GLY A 94 6.46 -15.78 -10.05
CA GLY A 94 7.05 -14.45 -10.10
C GLY A 94 6.10 -13.35 -9.64
N ILE A 95 6.61 -12.12 -9.70
CA ILE A 95 5.85 -10.90 -9.45
C ILE A 95 5.82 -10.10 -10.73
N TYR A 96 4.62 -9.81 -11.21
CA TYR A 96 4.39 -9.20 -12.51
C TYR A 96 3.49 -7.99 -12.42
N GLY A 97 3.88 -6.92 -13.10
CA GLY A 97 3.01 -5.78 -13.36
C GLY A 97 2.14 -6.03 -14.59
N TYR A 98 0.84 -5.77 -14.48
CA TYR A 98 -0.09 -5.84 -15.61
C TYR A 98 -1.20 -4.77 -15.56
N SER A 99 -1.91 -4.60 -16.67
CA SER A 99 -3.04 -3.69 -16.82
C SER A 99 -4.07 -4.25 -17.80
N PHE A 100 -5.34 -3.90 -17.63
CA PHE A 100 -6.30 -3.98 -18.72
C PHE A 100 -6.13 -2.81 -19.69
N ASP A 101 -6.41 -3.07 -20.95
CA ASP A 101 -6.71 -2.08 -21.98
C ASP A 101 -8.18 -2.31 -22.39
N ILE A 102 -9.04 -1.34 -22.09
CA ILE A 102 -10.46 -1.34 -22.43
C ILE A 102 -10.69 -0.21 -23.43
N ASP A 103 -10.95 -0.57 -24.68
CA ASP A 103 -11.14 0.36 -25.80
C ASP A 103 -10.01 1.42 -25.94
N GLY A 104 -8.76 1.02 -25.71
CA GLY A 104 -7.58 1.89 -25.80
C GLY A 104 -7.23 2.61 -24.49
N VAL A 105 -8.01 2.42 -23.42
CA VAL A 105 -7.74 3.01 -22.10
C VAL A 105 -7.07 1.99 -21.19
N LYS A 106 -5.84 2.27 -20.80
CA LYS A 106 -5.09 1.46 -19.83
C LYS A 106 -5.59 1.73 -18.41
N GLN A 107 -5.98 0.67 -17.71
CA GLN A 107 -6.46 0.75 -16.33
C GLN A 107 -6.02 -0.46 -15.50
N VAL A 108 -6.07 -0.28 -14.18
CA VAL A 108 -5.88 -1.36 -13.21
C VAL A 108 -7.01 -2.38 -13.32
N ASP A 109 -6.74 -3.60 -12.85
CA ASP A 109 -7.74 -4.63 -12.61
C ASP A 109 -8.60 -4.26 -11.39
N PRO A 110 -9.90 -3.93 -11.56
CA PRO A 110 -10.77 -3.58 -10.44
C PRO A 110 -11.10 -4.78 -9.53
N GLY A 111 -10.86 -6.01 -9.99
CA GLY A 111 -10.98 -7.24 -9.19
C GLY A 111 -9.75 -7.54 -8.34
N ASN A 112 -8.62 -6.86 -8.59
CA ASN A 112 -7.36 -7.07 -7.90
C ASN A 112 -7.02 -5.89 -6.97
N PRO A 113 -7.04 -6.08 -5.64
CA PRO A 113 -6.67 -5.02 -4.71
C PRO A 113 -5.16 -4.72 -4.69
N ALA A 114 -4.31 -5.62 -5.22
CA ALA A 114 -2.88 -5.41 -5.27
C ALA A 114 -2.50 -4.46 -6.43
N LEU A 115 -2.12 -3.25 -6.07
CA LEU A 115 -1.72 -2.19 -7.01
C LEU A 115 -0.25 -1.85 -6.83
N LYS A 116 0.45 -1.64 -7.94
CA LYS A 116 1.82 -1.12 -7.88
C LYS A 116 1.74 0.32 -7.37
N PRO A 117 2.44 0.69 -6.29
CA PRO A 117 2.45 2.07 -5.83
C PRO A 117 3.10 2.96 -6.88
N MET A 118 2.30 3.86 -7.43
CA MET A 118 2.69 4.75 -8.51
C MET A 118 1.97 6.08 -8.36
N ARG A 119 2.59 7.16 -8.86
CA ARG A 119 2.00 8.50 -8.93
C ARG A 119 0.73 8.55 -9.77
N SER A 120 0.71 7.75 -10.84
CA SER A 120 -0.47 7.51 -11.66
C SER A 120 -0.77 6.01 -11.69
N PRO A 121 -1.66 5.51 -10.81
CA PRO A 121 -1.92 4.08 -10.68
C PRO A 121 -2.56 3.53 -11.96
N ARG A 122 -1.78 2.75 -12.71
CA ARG A 122 -2.22 2.08 -13.94
C ARG A 122 -1.88 0.59 -13.96
N THR A 123 -1.18 0.10 -12.95
CA THR A 123 -0.60 -1.24 -12.93
C THR A 123 -1.07 -2.00 -11.70
N SER A 124 -1.71 -3.13 -11.94
CA SER A 124 -2.02 -4.15 -10.94
C SER A 124 -0.84 -5.11 -10.79
N VAL A 125 -0.73 -5.74 -9.63
CA VAL A 125 0.34 -6.70 -9.32
C VAL A 125 -0.24 -8.10 -9.30
N LEU A 126 0.36 -9.00 -10.09
CA LEU A 126 0.15 -10.44 -10.01
C LEU A 126 1.36 -11.04 -9.29
N HIS A 127 1.14 -11.71 -8.16
CA HIS A 127 2.17 -12.48 -7.48
C HIS A 127 1.78 -13.96 -7.53
N ILE A 128 2.60 -14.77 -8.21
CA ILE A 128 2.49 -16.22 -8.28
C ILE A 128 3.63 -16.82 -7.44
N PRO A 129 3.37 -17.38 -6.24
CA PRO A 129 4.39 -17.99 -5.41
C PRO A 129 5.01 -19.23 -6.08
N GLY A 130 6.29 -19.49 -5.81
CA GLY A 130 7.03 -20.65 -6.32
C GLY A 130 8.20 -21.10 -5.45
N GLY A 131 8.26 -20.67 -4.19
CA GLY A 131 9.40 -20.93 -3.30
C GLY A 131 10.61 -20.05 -3.62
N ASN A 132 10.36 -18.86 -4.18
CA ASN A 132 11.40 -17.89 -4.51
C ASN A 132 11.81 -17.07 -3.29
N ILE A 133 12.98 -16.42 -3.36
CA ILE A 133 13.50 -15.54 -2.29
C ILE A 133 12.57 -14.36 -1.96
N PHE A 134 11.69 -13.99 -2.89
CA PHE A 134 10.70 -12.91 -2.72
C PHE A 134 9.32 -13.42 -2.30
N ASP A 135 9.19 -14.70 -1.97
CA ASP A 135 7.95 -15.26 -1.41
C ASP A 135 7.99 -15.19 0.12
N PHE A 136 6.81 -15.09 0.73
CA PHE A 136 6.67 -15.13 2.18
C PHE A 136 6.84 -16.57 2.68
N ASP A 137 7.79 -16.78 3.59
CA ASP A 137 8.02 -18.06 4.25
C ASP A 137 7.55 -17.97 5.72
N PRO A 138 6.48 -18.69 6.13
CA PRO A 138 5.97 -18.61 7.49
C PRO A 138 6.87 -19.24 8.55
N GLU A 139 7.89 -20.00 8.15
CA GLU A 139 8.75 -20.76 9.07
C GLU A 139 10.00 -19.99 9.52
N ILE A 140 10.19 -18.76 9.02
CA ILE A 140 11.35 -17.92 9.38
C ILE A 140 10.92 -16.69 10.20
N PRO A 141 11.85 -16.11 10.99
CA PRO A 141 11.61 -14.82 11.63
C PRO A 141 11.42 -13.69 10.60
N HIS A 142 10.51 -12.77 10.87
CA HIS A 142 10.22 -11.63 10.01
C HIS A 142 10.59 -10.30 10.65
N GLY A 143 11.10 -9.38 9.83
CA GLY A 143 11.34 -8.00 10.21
C GLY A 143 10.07 -7.15 10.22
N THR A 144 10.23 -5.88 10.58
CA THR A 144 9.12 -4.92 10.65
C THR A 144 9.29 -3.80 9.63
N VAL A 145 8.25 -3.49 8.87
CA VAL A 145 8.22 -2.30 8.00
C VAL A 145 7.44 -1.18 8.71
N HIS A 146 8.16 -0.12 9.07
CA HIS A 146 7.64 1.10 9.68
C HIS A 146 7.34 2.14 8.60
N VAL A 147 6.27 2.92 8.78
CA VAL A 147 5.92 4.04 7.89
C VAL A 147 6.01 5.34 8.69
N HIS A 148 6.77 6.30 8.18
CA HIS A 148 7.04 7.57 8.84
C HIS A 148 6.64 8.74 7.98
N GLY A 149 5.76 9.59 8.50
CA GLY A 149 5.56 10.96 8.00
C GLY A 149 6.47 11.94 8.73
N TYR A 150 7.12 12.85 8.02
CA TYR A 150 8.00 13.86 8.61
C TYR A 150 7.97 15.18 7.84
N TYR A 151 8.30 16.28 8.53
CA TYR A 151 8.48 17.58 7.89
C TYR A 151 9.97 17.84 7.64
N SER A 152 10.35 17.91 6.37
CA SER A 152 11.71 18.18 5.95
C SER A 152 11.98 19.69 5.96
N LYS A 153 12.57 20.18 7.04
CA LYS A 153 13.00 21.59 7.17
C LYS A 153 13.94 22.05 6.02
N PRO A 154 14.90 21.25 5.52
CA PRO A 154 15.80 21.67 4.44
C PRO A 154 15.14 22.00 3.11
N ILE A 155 13.96 21.42 2.83
CA ILE A 155 13.19 21.63 1.59
C ILE A 155 11.77 22.16 1.86
N LEU A 156 11.45 22.46 3.13
CA LEU A 156 10.18 23.03 3.60
C LEU A 156 8.92 22.25 3.19
N ARG A 157 8.97 20.92 3.25
CA ARG A 157 7.88 20.06 2.75
C ARG A 157 7.63 18.84 3.65
N TYR A 158 6.37 18.38 3.70
CA TYR A 158 6.02 17.09 4.28
C TYR A 158 6.45 15.95 3.34
N ARG A 159 7.00 14.91 3.94
CA ARG A 159 7.64 13.77 3.27
C ARG A 159 7.25 12.49 4.00
N GLU A 160 7.37 11.37 3.29
CA GLU A 160 7.17 10.03 3.83
C GLU A 160 8.39 9.16 3.53
N MET A 161 8.71 8.26 4.45
CA MET A 161 9.65 7.17 4.22
C MET A 161 9.15 5.88 4.85
N ARG A 162 9.62 4.75 4.32
CA ARG A 162 9.51 3.45 4.97
C ARG A 162 10.85 3.02 5.52
N VAL A 163 10.84 2.36 6.67
CA VAL A 163 12.03 1.82 7.30
C VAL A 163 11.77 0.35 7.62
N TYR A 164 12.57 -0.56 7.08
CA TYR A 164 12.59 -1.96 7.49
C TYR A 164 13.60 -2.15 8.62
N THR A 165 13.20 -2.83 9.69
CA THR A 165 14.08 -3.36 10.73
C THR A 165 14.16 -4.89 10.62
N PRO A 166 15.35 -5.50 10.78
CA PRO A 166 15.51 -6.94 10.59
C PRO A 166 14.85 -7.73 11.74
N PRO A 167 14.59 -9.04 11.55
CA PRO A 167 14.09 -9.89 12.62
C PRO A 167 14.98 -9.80 13.88
N GLY A 168 14.34 -9.79 15.05
CA GLY A 168 15.03 -9.68 16.33
C GLY A 168 15.44 -8.26 16.74
N TYR A 169 15.20 -7.25 15.89
CA TYR A 169 15.48 -5.86 16.20
C TYR A 169 14.85 -5.44 17.54
N GLU A 170 13.56 -5.69 17.76
CA GLU A 170 12.85 -5.25 18.96
C GLU A 170 13.25 -6.01 20.24
N SER A 171 13.94 -7.14 20.12
CA SER A 171 14.35 -7.98 21.25
C SER A 171 15.80 -7.79 21.69
N ASN A 172 16.63 -7.13 20.88
CA ASN A 172 18.04 -6.90 21.18
C ASN A 172 18.34 -5.40 21.18
N ASP A 173 18.37 -4.82 22.38
CA ASP A 173 18.60 -3.38 22.58
C ASP A 173 20.06 -2.96 22.42
N ASP A 174 21.01 -3.90 22.48
CA ASP A 174 22.45 -3.61 22.41
C ASP A 174 22.96 -3.61 20.95
N GLU A 175 22.33 -4.36 20.05
CA GLU A 175 22.77 -4.46 18.65
C GLU A 175 22.44 -3.19 17.85
N HIS A 176 23.42 -2.76 17.05
CA HIS A 176 23.29 -1.66 16.10
C HIS A 176 23.50 -2.17 14.68
N TYR A 177 22.80 -1.62 13.70
CA TYR A 177 22.72 -2.20 12.37
C TYR A 177 23.29 -1.27 11.30
N PRO A 178 23.93 -1.79 10.24
CA PRO A 178 24.22 -1.00 9.06
C PRO A 178 22.92 -0.57 8.36
N VAL A 179 23.00 0.48 7.55
CA VAL A 179 21.85 1.06 6.84
C VAL A 179 22.04 0.95 5.34
N LEU A 180 21.01 0.47 4.65
CA LEU A 180 20.85 0.56 3.19
C LEU A 180 19.77 1.59 2.85
N VAL A 181 20.12 2.61 2.07
CA VAL A 181 19.14 3.50 1.43
C VAL A 181 18.76 2.92 0.07
N LEU A 182 17.47 2.78 -0.19
CA LEU A 182 16.97 2.11 -1.38
C LEU A 182 15.97 3.00 -2.15
N GLN A 183 16.34 3.42 -3.36
CA GLN A 183 15.61 4.42 -4.16
C GLN A 183 14.82 3.79 -5.32
N HIS A 184 13.56 4.20 -5.47
CA HIS A 184 12.68 3.68 -6.51
C HIS A 184 12.83 4.43 -7.83
N GLY A 185 12.26 3.86 -8.89
CA GLY A 185 12.30 4.46 -10.23
C GLY A 185 11.34 5.62 -10.42
N HIS A 186 11.40 6.21 -11.61
CA HIS A 186 10.48 7.29 -12.00
C HIS A 186 9.02 6.82 -11.91
N SER A 187 8.10 7.72 -11.55
CA SER A 187 6.66 7.47 -11.33
C SER A 187 6.26 6.52 -10.19
N ASP A 188 7.21 5.83 -9.55
CA ASP A 188 6.94 4.95 -8.40
C ASP A 188 6.89 5.74 -7.07
N ALA A 189 6.78 5.04 -5.94
CA ALA A 189 6.85 5.59 -4.58
C ALA A 189 7.75 4.73 -3.68
N GLY A 190 8.12 5.22 -2.49
CA GLY A 190 8.94 4.45 -1.53
C GLY A 190 8.33 3.10 -1.15
N SER A 191 7.00 3.02 -1.10
CA SER A 191 6.25 1.78 -0.87
C SER A 191 6.42 0.73 -1.96
N THR A 192 6.86 1.09 -3.16
CA THR A 192 7.06 0.12 -4.26
C THR A 192 8.05 -0.98 -3.88
N TRP A 193 9.07 -0.66 -3.09
CA TRP A 193 10.04 -1.64 -2.61
C TRP A 193 9.43 -2.74 -1.73
N THR A 194 8.38 -2.45 -0.97
CA THR A 194 7.70 -3.44 -0.13
C THR A 194 6.52 -4.09 -0.84
N GLU A 195 5.70 -3.31 -1.56
CA GLU A 195 4.49 -3.85 -2.17
C GLU A 195 4.76 -4.67 -3.44
N TYR A 196 5.69 -4.19 -4.29
CA TYR A 196 6.03 -4.80 -5.57
C TYR A 196 7.37 -5.53 -5.52
N GLY A 197 8.41 -4.87 -5.01
CA GLY A 197 9.77 -5.41 -4.97
C GLY A 197 10.00 -6.46 -3.87
N LYS A 198 9.08 -6.59 -2.91
CA LYS A 198 9.17 -7.49 -1.75
C LYS A 198 10.52 -7.45 -1.01
N ALA A 199 11.16 -6.28 -0.93
CA ALA A 199 12.48 -6.11 -0.33
C ALA A 199 12.55 -6.66 1.11
N HIS A 200 11.52 -6.41 1.92
CA HIS A 200 11.38 -6.98 3.27
C HIS A 200 11.37 -8.52 3.30
N TRP A 201 10.58 -9.20 2.47
CA TRP A 201 10.59 -10.67 2.39
C TRP A 201 11.92 -11.22 1.84
N ILE A 202 12.50 -10.55 0.84
CA ILE A 202 13.83 -10.90 0.33
C ILE A 202 14.88 -10.82 1.44
N LEU A 203 14.86 -9.75 2.24
CA LEU A 203 15.81 -9.59 3.35
C LEU A 203 15.55 -10.59 4.47
N ASP A 204 14.30 -10.85 4.85
CA ASP A 204 13.98 -11.88 5.85
C ASP A 204 14.57 -13.23 5.42
N ASN A 205 14.29 -13.66 4.18
CA ASN A 205 14.79 -14.92 3.65
C ASN A 205 16.33 -14.95 3.56
N LEU A 206 16.97 -13.86 3.12
CA LEU A 206 18.43 -13.79 3.02
C LEU A 206 19.11 -13.77 4.40
N ILE A 207 18.51 -13.10 5.39
CA ILE A 207 19.02 -13.05 6.77
C ILE A 207 18.86 -14.41 7.44
N ALA A 208 17.69 -15.05 7.31
CA ALA A 208 17.45 -16.39 7.84
C ALA A 208 18.40 -17.44 7.22
N ALA A 209 18.77 -17.26 5.94
CA ALA A 209 19.74 -18.11 5.25
C ALA A 209 21.22 -17.68 5.44
N GLU A 210 21.50 -16.70 6.31
CA GLU A 210 22.84 -16.15 6.59
C GLU A 210 23.58 -15.61 5.35
N LYS A 211 22.84 -15.22 4.30
CA LYS A 211 23.38 -14.65 3.05
C LYS A 211 23.41 -13.13 3.05
N ALA A 212 22.70 -12.49 3.97
CA ALA A 212 22.77 -11.06 4.22
C ALA A 212 22.93 -10.80 5.72
N VAL A 213 23.73 -9.79 6.06
CA VAL A 213 23.80 -9.33 7.45
C VAL A 213 22.48 -8.63 7.81
N PRO A 214 21.99 -8.77 9.06
CA PRO A 214 20.87 -7.96 9.55
C PRO A 214 21.16 -6.47 9.34
N MET A 215 20.24 -5.77 8.68
CA MET A 215 20.42 -4.36 8.33
C MET A 215 19.10 -3.59 8.36
N ILE A 216 19.18 -2.29 8.62
CA ILE A 216 18.05 -1.37 8.47
C ILE A 216 17.97 -0.93 7.01
N VAL A 217 16.78 -0.90 6.42
CA VAL A 217 16.59 -0.42 5.04
C VAL A 217 15.65 0.78 5.01
N VAL A 218 16.11 1.89 4.45
CA VAL A 218 15.37 3.15 4.34
C VAL A 218 14.92 3.35 2.90
N MET A 219 13.61 3.40 2.69
CA MET A 219 12.97 3.53 1.38
C MET A 219 12.20 4.85 1.36
N LEU A 220 12.77 5.87 0.71
CA LEU A 220 12.17 7.20 0.64
C LEU A 220 11.38 7.38 -0.65
N ASP A 221 10.53 8.40 -0.65
CA ASP A 221 9.94 8.94 -1.87
C ASP A 221 10.99 9.75 -2.68
N GLY A 222 11.36 9.27 -3.86
CA GLY A 222 12.34 9.88 -4.77
C GLY A 222 11.90 11.18 -5.45
N HIS A 223 10.66 11.63 -5.27
CA HIS A 223 10.16 12.89 -5.86
C HIS A 223 9.80 13.91 -4.77
N PRO A 224 10.78 14.59 -4.16
CA PRO A 224 10.50 15.70 -3.26
C PRO A 224 9.68 16.77 -3.96
N ILE A 225 10.05 17.17 -5.18
CA ILE A 225 9.28 18.12 -5.97
C ILE A 225 8.07 17.37 -6.55
N PRO A 226 6.83 17.79 -6.27
CA PRO A 226 5.66 17.12 -6.82
C PRO A 226 5.70 17.15 -8.36
N GLU A 227 5.37 16.03 -9.02
CA GLU A 227 5.41 15.91 -10.49
C GLU A 227 4.51 16.93 -11.22
N SER A 228 3.52 17.53 -10.54
CA SER A 228 2.77 18.68 -11.08
C SER A 228 3.66 19.88 -11.44
N TYR A 229 4.88 19.95 -10.91
CA TYR A 229 5.87 21.01 -11.14
C TYR A 229 7.01 20.58 -12.09
N GLY A 230 7.03 19.36 -12.63
CA GLY A 230 8.08 18.91 -13.54
C GLY A 230 8.11 17.40 -13.83
N ASN A 231 9.04 16.95 -14.66
CA ASN A 231 9.15 15.54 -15.09
C ASN A 231 9.74 14.59 -14.02
N GLY A 232 9.85 15.01 -12.75
CA GLY A 232 10.45 14.24 -11.64
C GLY A 232 11.95 13.90 -11.80
N ARG A 233 12.59 14.25 -12.92
CA ARG A 233 13.97 13.90 -13.27
C ARG A 233 14.88 15.13 -13.38
N SER A 234 14.41 16.28 -12.91
CA SER A 234 15.17 17.52 -13.03
C SER A 234 16.34 17.54 -12.03
N PRO A 235 17.44 18.24 -12.33
CA PRO A 235 18.54 18.43 -11.39
C PRO A 235 18.08 19.00 -10.03
N GLU A 236 17.08 19.88 -10.05
CA GLU A 236 16.50 20.48 -8.85
C GLU A 236 15.81 19.43 -7.97
N ASN A 237 15.12 18.43 -8.57
CA ASN A 237 14.53 17.33 -7.82
C ASN A 237 15.61 16.50 -7.13
N THR A 238 16.69 16.17 -7.83
CA THR A 238 17.84 15.46 -7.27
C THR A 238 18.48 16.23 -6.12
N ASP A 239 18.63 17.55 -6.26
CA ASP A 239 19.19 18.40 -5.20
C ASP A 239 18.29 18.52 -3.98
N GLU A 240 16.97 18.59 -4.16
CA GLU A 240 16.02 18.50 -3.05
C GLU A 240 16.06 17.13 -2.39
N LEU A 241 16.17 16.04 -3.16
CA LEU A 241 16.20 14.69 -2.62
C LEU A 241 17.47 14.48 -1.79
N ARG A 242 18.61 14.96 -2.29
CA ARG A 242 19.88 14.95 -1.55
C ARG A 242 19.79 15.76 -0.27
N ARG A 243 19.19 16.96 -0.29
CA ARG A 243 19.02 17.78 0.93
C ARG A 243 18.10 17.10 1.93
N ASP A 244 16.99 16.53 1.47
CA ASP A 244 16.03 15.80 2.30
C ASP A 244 16.68 14.58 2.94
N LEU A 245 17.32 13.72 2.14
CA LEU A 245 17.98 12.51 2.59
C LEU A 245 19.05 12.82 3.64
N MET A 246 19.98 13.74 3.32
CA MET A 246 21.16 13.98 4.13
C MET A 246 20.90 14.83 5.36
N LYS A 247 19.91 15.73 5.32
CA LYS A 247 19.68 16.73 6.39
C LYS A 247 18.36 16.55 7.13
N ALA A 248 17.51 15.60 6.74
CA ALA A 248 16.27 15.29 7.44
C ALA A 248 16.09 13.79 7.68
N ALA A 249 16.02 12.99 6.60
CA ALA A 249 15.63 11.59 6.72
C ALA A 249 16.68 10.72 7.43
N LEU A 250 17.95 10.74 7.01
CA LEU A 250 19.00 9.97 7.69
C LEU A 250 19.20 10.42 9.15
N PRO A 251 19.25 11.73 9.48
CA PRO A 251 19.27 12.17 10.87
C PRO A 251 18.07 11.68 11.71
N MET A 252 16.87 11.60 11.12
CA MET A 252 15.69 11.04 11.78
C MET A 252 15.86 9.55 12.03
N VAL A 253 16.37 8.80 11.04
CA VAL A 253 16.64 7.36 11.17
C VAL A 253 17.68 7.10 12.25
N GLU A 254 18.80 7.83 12.25
CA GLU A 254 19.87 7.71 13.25
C GLU A 254 19.41 8.07 14.67
N LYS A 255 18.36 8.89 14.79
CA LYS A 255 17.77 9.25 16.08
C LYS A 255 16.78 8.19 16.59
N PHE A 256 15.99 7.60 15.70
CA PHE A 256 14.91 6.67 16.08
C PHE A 256 15.31 5.20 16.04
N TYR A 257 16.42 4.89 15.37
CA TYR A 257 16.90 3.54 15.18
C TYR A 257 18.34 3.37 15.61
N ARG A 258 18.71 2.14 15.95
CA ARG A 258 20.05 1.73 16.37
C ARG A 258 20.93 1.53 15.14
N VAL A 259 21.51 2.62 14.65
CA VAL A 259 22.33 2.64 13.43
C VAL A 259 23.81 2.60 13.78
N LYS A 260 24.58 1.74 13.10
CA LYS A 260 26.05 1.76 13.17
C LYS A 260 26.59 3.04 12.50
N PRO A 261 27.48 3.80 13.16
CA PRO A 261 28.07 5.00 12.57
C PRO A 261 29.08 4.64 11.45
N GLY A 262 29.55 5.65 10.72
CA GLY A 262 30.61 5.48 9.72
C GLY A 262 30.10 5.24 8.30
N ARG A 263 31.01 5.26 7.32
CA ARG A 263 30.65 5.12 5.89
C ARG A 263 30.60 3.65 5.47
N GLU A 264 31.39 2.82 6.12
CA GLU A 264 31.47 1.37 5.97
C GLU A 264 30.17 0.66 6.39
N ASN A 265 29.33 1.34 7.18
CA ASN A 265 28.02 0.84 7.62
C ASN A 265 26.85 1.50 6.86
N ARG A 266 27.12 2.21 5.77
CA ARG A 266 26.08 2.86 4.94
C ARG A 266 26.22 2.47 3.47
N ALA A 267 25.14 1.96 2.91
CA ALA A 267 25.01 1.66 1.49
C ALA A 267 23.86 2.48 0.88
N ILE A 268 23.94 2.70 -0.43
CA ILE A 268 22.86 3.28 -1.22
C ILE A 268 22.75 2.53 -2.54
N ALA A 269 21.53 2.22 -2.96
CA ALA A 269 21.21 1.60 -4.23
C ALA A 269 19.89 2.14 -4.78
N GLY A 270 19.67 2.02 -6.07
CA GLY A 270 18.46 2.51 -6.72
C GLY A 270 18.16 1.80 -8.03
N LEU A 271 16.91 1.90 -8.48
CA LEU A 271 16.46 1.37 -9.77
C LEU A 271 16.11 2.50 -10.74
N SER A 272 16.61 2.39 -11.98
CA SER A 272 16.31 3.30 -13.10
C SER A 272 16.64 4.78 -12.83
N MET A 273 15.72 5.53 -12.23
CA MET A 273 15.92 6.94 -11.86
C MET A 273 16.63 7.10 -10.50
N GLY A 274 16.37 6.15 -9.60
CA GLY A 274 16.84 6.19 -8.20
C GLY A 274 18.31 5.90 -8.04
#